data_AF-A0A6F9B767-F1
#
_entry.id   AF-A0A6F9B767-F1
#
_cell.length_a   1.000
_cell.length_b   1.000
_cell.length_c   1.000
_cell.angle_alpha   90.00
_cell.angle_beta   90.00
_cell.angle_gamma   90.00
#
_symmetry.space_group_name_H-M   'P 1'
#
loop_
_entity.id
_entity.type
_entity.pdbx_description
1 polymer ?
#
loop_
_entity_poly.entity_id
_entity_poly.type
_entity_poly.pdbx_seq_one_letter_code
_entity_poly.pdbx_strand_id
1 'polypeptide(L)'
;MYHQPVLKNRRTLLERAEKFISEIYFTDCNLRGRLYGDTCPLESLSSSLSRKRIPFPEAVKQNFEPYQVGDTFGPTWWTCWFKVSLRIPESWRGKQVHLRWESDGEAMVWRDEQPVQLACNGLFGAGKGSMIAAPDPDRKYSVQKAELVVFKPEVRELLTDLEMLVDMVK
;
A
#
# COMPACT_ATOMS: atom_id res chain seq x y z
N MET A 1 35.16 -28.09 -31.57
CA MET A 1 34.23 -27.56 -30.55
C MET A 1 32.89 -27.30 -31.24
N TYR A 2 31.84 -28.04 -30.90
CA TYR A 2 30.49 -27.74 -31.40
C TYR A 2 29.99 -26.45 -30.73
N HIS A 3 29.67 -25.43 -31.52
CA HIS A 3 28.92 -24.28 -31.02
C HIS A 3 27.44 -24.68 -30.94
N GLN A 4 26.88 -24.69 -29.74
CA GLN A 4 25.44 -24.82 -29.57
C GLN A 4 24.75 -23.60 -30.22
N PRO A 5 23.68 -23.81 -31.01
CA PRO A 5 22.94 -22.70 -31.60
C PRO A 5 22.28 -21.85 -30.50
N VAL A 6 22.59 -20.55 -30.47
CA VAL A 6 21.93 -19.57 -29.59
C VAL A 6 20.64 -19.12 -30.26
N LEU A 7 19.50 -19.61 -29.75
CA LEU A 7 18.18 -19.20 -30.23
C LEU A 7 17.77 -17.88 -29.57
N LYS A 8 17.60 -16.82 -30.37
CA LYS A 8 17.07 -15.53 -29.91
C LYS A 8 15.55 -15.52 -30.04
N ASN A 9 14.83 -15.67 -28.93
CA ASN A 9 13.38 -15.52 -28.89
C ASN A 9 12.99 -14.30 -28.04
N ARG A 10 12.65 -13.20 -28.71
CA ARG A 10 12.27 -11.93 -28.06
C ARG A 10 11.06 -12.09 -27.15
N ARG A 11 10.01 -12.80 -27.61
CA ARG A 11 8.77 -12.98 -26.87
C ARG A 11 9.02 -13.70 -25.55
N THR A 12 9.72 -14.82 -25.59
CA THR A 12 10.03 -15.60 -24.38
C THR A 12 10.90 -14.81 -23.40
N LEU A 13 11.87 -14.04 -23.89
CA LEU A 13 12.73 -13.23 -23.02
C LEU A 13 11.94 -12.10 -22.35
N LEU A 14 11.09 -11.39 -23.09
CA LEU A 14 10.28 -10.29 -22.56
C LEU A 14 9.28 -10.80 -21.51
N GLU A 15 8.55 -11.89 -21.80
CA GLU A 15 7.61 -12.48 -20.84
C GLU A 15 8.31 -12.91 -19.54
N ARG A 16 9.57 -13.39 -19.61
CA ARG A 16 10.35 -13.73 -18.41
C ARG A 16 10.71 -12.49 -17.59
N ALA A 17 11.11 -11.41 -18.23
CA ALA A 17 11.43 -10.16 -17.56
C ALA A 17 10.18 -9.57 -16.88
N GLU A 18 9.05 -9.54 -17.58
CA GLU A 18 7.76 -9.10 -17.03
C GLU A 18 7.32 -9.92 -15.81
N LYS A 19 7.49 -11.25 -15.86
CA LYS A 19 7.17 -12.16 -14.74
C LYS A 19 8.12 -11.94 -13.55
N PHE A 20 9.37 -11.55 -13.78
CA PHE A 20 10.35 -11.32 -12.72
C PHE A 20 10.05 -10.05 -11.91
N ILE A 21 9.37 -9.06 -12.48
CA ILE A 21 8.93 -7.83 -11.80
C ILE A 21 7.42 -7.80 -11.48
N SER A 22 6.72 -8.91 -11.73
CA SER A 22 5.25 -8.97 -11.62
C SER A 22 4.75 -8.82 -10.19
N GLU A 23 3.59 -8.19 -10.03
CA GLU A 23 2.85 -8.13 -8.76
C GLU A 23 2.06 -9.41 -8.45
N ILE A 24 1.89 -10.28 -9.44
CA ILE A 24 0.95 -11.41 -9.36
C ILE A 24 1.69 -12.74 -9.52
N TYR A 25 2.66 -12.81 -10.44
CA TYR A 25 3.32 -14.06 -10.78
C TYR A 25 4.61 -14.26 -10.00
N PHE A 26 4.77 -15.45 -9.40
CA PHE A 26 5.99 -15.87 -8.70
C PHE A 26 6.39 -14.93 -7.55
N THR A 27 5.43 -14.30 -6.87
CA THR A 27 5.67 -13.34 -5.78
C THR A 27 6.37 -13.95 -4.56
N ASP A 28 6.49 -15.26 -4.50
CA ASP A 28 7.29 -16.01 -3.53
C ASP A 28 8.80 -15.90 -3.81
N CYS A 29 9.20 -15.65 -5.06
CA CYS A 29 10.61 -15.68 -5.46
C CYS A 29 11.08 -14.58 -6.41
N ASN A 30 10.17 -13.86 -7.07
CA ASN A 30 10.49 -12.80 -8.02
C ASN A 30 11.03 -11.54 -7.32
N LEU A 31 11.48 -10.55 -8.09
CA LEU A 31 12.10 -9.35 -7.53
C LEU A 31 11.13 -8.54 -6.66
N ARG A 32 9.89 -8.37 -7.13
CA ARG A 32 8.87 -7.57 -6.42
C ARG A 32 8.47 -8.19 -5.09
N GLY A 33 8.40 -9.52 -5.03
CA GLY A 33 8.19 -10.32 -3.82
C GLY A 33 9.31 -10.18 -2.78
N ARG A 34 10.50 -9.69 -3.17
CA ARG A 34 11.61 -9.44 -2.24
C ARG A 34 11.61 -8.03 -1.65
N LEU A 35 10.75 -7.13 -2.13
CA LEU A 35 10.72 -5.71 -1.74
C LEU A 35 10.56 -5.51 -0.23
N TYR A 36 9.74 -6.35 0.40
CA TYR A 36 9.52 -6.37 1.83
C TYR A 36 10.18 -7.61 2.45
N GLY A 37 10.85 -7.42 3.59
CA GLY A 37 11.43 -8.47 4.41
C GLY A 37 10.47 -8.95 5.49
N ASP A 38 10.98 -9.08 6.70
CA ASP A 38 10.18 -9.43 7.88
C ASP A 38 9.02 -8.44 8.06
N THR A 39 7.86 -8.95 8.48
CA THR A 39 6.67 -8.14 8.79
C THR A 39 6.22 -8.39 10.23
N CYS A 40 5.54 -7.41 10.82
CA CYS A 40 4.88 -7.59 12.10
C CYS A 40 3.56 -6.80 12.15
N PRO A 41 2.53 -7.34 12.82
CA PRO A 41 1.26 -6.65 12.99
C PRO A 41 1.43 -5.40 13.86
N LEU A 42 0.46 -4.48 13.76
CA LEU A 42 0.34 -3.34 14.66
C LEU A 42 -0.06 -3.80 16.08
N GLU A 43 0.28 -3.01 17.10
CA GLU A 43 -0.15 -3.32 18.47
C GLU A 43 -1.66 -3.11 18.64
N SER A 44 -2.17 -2.03 18.07
CA SER A 44 -3.61 -1.76 18.06
C SER A 44 -3.99 -0.84 16.91
N LEU A 45 -5.16 -1.10 16.34
CA LEU A 45 -5.82 -0.24 15.36
C LEU A 45 -7.22 0.09 15.89
N SER A 46 -7.57 1.37 15.86
CA SER A 46 -8.88 1.85 16.29
C SER A 46 -9.34 2.98 15.40
N SER A 47 -10.65 3.18 15.30
CA SER A 47 -11.25 4.11 14.35
C SER A 47 -12.33 4.96 14.99
N SER A 48 -12.51 6.16 14.46
CA SER A 48 -13.64 7.03 14.77
C SER A 48 -14.16 7.68 13.51
N LEU A 49 -15.48 7.70 13.35
CA LEU A 49 -16.12 8.16 12.13
C LEU A 49 -16.76 9.53 12.35
N SER A 50 -16.48 10.47 11.46
CA SER A 50 -17.06 11.81 11.46
C SER A 50 -17.73 12.14 10.13
N ARG A 51 -18.94 12.69 10.20
CA ARG A 51 -19.65 13.21 9.02
C ARG A 51 -19.06 14.52 8.49
N LYS A 52 -18.30 15.24 9.31
CA LYS A 52 -17.62 16.49 8.95
C LYS A 52 -16.12 16.27 8.90
N ARG A 53 -15.43 17.03 8.03
CA ARG A 53 -13.97 17.16 8.08
C ARG A 53 -13.63 18.03 9.29
N ILE A 54 -13.18 17.39 10.36
CA ILE A 54 -12.76 18.04 11.60
C ILE A 54 -11.23 18.17 11.61
N PRO A 55 -10.66 19.21 12.25
CA PRO A 55 -9.22 19.34 12.42
C PRO A 55 -8.67 18.33 13.45
N PHE A 56 -7.36 18.09 13.41
CA PHE A 56 -6.68 17.13 14.28
C PHE A 56 -6.98 17.32 15.78
N PRO A 57 -6.96 18.54 16.38
CA PRO A 57 -7.21 18.72 17.81
C PRO A 57 -8.63 18.34 18.25
N GLU A 58 -9.60 18.30 17.33
CA GLU A 58 -10.94 17.80 17.57
C GLU A 58 -11.02 16.29 17.38
N ALA A 59 -10.35 15.77 16.35
CA ALA A 59 -10.33 14.35 16.03
C ALA A 59 -9.77 13.49 17.18
N VAL A 60 -8.68 13.92 17.82
CA VAL A 60 -8.06 13.18 18.93
C VAL A 60 -8.94 13.07 20.18
N LYS A 61 -9.98 13.91 20.29
CA LYS A 61 -10.94 13.89 21.40
C LYS A 61 -12.11 12.96 21.14
N GLN A 62 -12.25 12.41 19.93
CA GLN A 62 -13.32 11.48 19.61
C GLN A 62 -13.13 10.15 20.32
N ASN A 63 -14.21 9.38 20.44
CA ASN A 63 -14.13 8.01 20.92
C ASN A 63 -13.64 7.11 19.78
N PHE A 64 -12.51 6.44 20.00
CA PHE A 64 -11.93 5.49 19.05
C PHE A 64 -12.31 4.08 19.46
N GLU A 65 -13.06 3.39 18.61
CA GLU A 65 -13.45 2.00 18.82
C GLU A 65 -12.45 1.06 18.13
N PRO A 66 -12.20 -0.15 18.65
CA PRO A 66 -11.34 -1.13 18.01
C PRO A 66 -11.73 -1.36 16.55
N TYR A 67 -10.74 -1.48 15.66
CA TYR A 67 -10.94 -1.69 14.24
C TYR A 67 -10.02 -2.81 13.75
N GLN A 68 -10.58 -3.77 13.01
CA GLN A 68 -9.82 -4.87 12.42
C GLN A 68 -9.59 -4.62 10.93
N VAL A 69 -8.40 -4.99 10.43
CA VAL A 69 -8.11 -4.94 9.00
C VAL A 69 -9.14 -5.79 8.26
N GLY A 70 -9.76 -5.21 7.23
CA GLY A 70 -10.90 -5.79 6.52
C GLY A 70 -12.28 -5.27 6.96
N ASP A 71 -12.39 -4.63 8.14
CA ASP A 71 -13.65 -4.01 8.57
C ASP A 71 -14.04 -2.85 7.65
N THR A 72 -15.33 -2.51 7.62
CA THR A 72 -15.83 -1.44 6.76
C THR A 72 -16.15 -0.16 7.53
N PHE A 73 -15.87 1.00 6.93
CA PHE A 73 -16.21 2.33 7.41
C PHE A 73 -16.86 3.19 6.32
N GLY A 74 -17.30 4.39 6.68
CA GLY A 74 -18.04 5.30 5.80
C GLY A 74 -19.49 5.50 6.28
N PRO A 75 -20.34 6.20 5.51
CA PRO A 75 -20.39 6.09 4.05
C PRO A 75 -19.61 7.19 3.31
N THR A 76 -19.85 7.32 2.00
CA THR A 76 -19.23 8.30 1.11
C THR A 76 -19.20 9.71 1.69
N TRP A 77 -18.05 10.37 1.55
CA TRP A 77 -17.76 11.72 2.05
C TRP A 77 -17.63 11.87 3.57
N TRP A 78 -17.74 10.77 4.33
CA TRP A 78 -17.40 10.78 5.75
C TRP A 78 -15.89 10.62 5.93
N THR A 79 -15.35 11.21 6.99
CA THR A 79 -13.95 11.10 7.36
C THR A 79 -13.82 10.08 8.47
N CYS A 80 -13.01 9.05 8.24
CA CYS A 80 -12.63 8.10 9.27
C CYS A 80 -11.23 8.47 9.79
N TRP A 81 -11.12 8.68 11.10
CA TRP A 81 -9.85 8.85 11.78
C TRP A 81 -9.40 7.51 12.32
N PHE A 82 -8.14 7.15 12.07
CA PHE A 82 -7.53 5.95 12.63
C PHE A 82 -6.47 6.33 13.65
N LYS A 83 -6.54 5.72 14.83
CA LYS A 83 -5.47 5.77 15.82
C LYS A 83 -4.72 4.45 15.77
N VAL A 84 -3.44 4.57 15.44
CA VAL A 84 -2.52 3.44 15.23
C VAL A 84 -1.51 3.42 16.38
N SER A 85 -1.42 2.30 17.11
CA SER A 85 -0.28 2.02 17.99
C SER A 85 0.61 0.98 17.34
N LEU A 86 1.91 1.23 17.35
CA LEU A 86 2.90 0.39 16.72
C LEU A 86 4.17 0.36 17.55
N ARG A 87 4.88 -0.76 17.48
CA ARG A 87 6.19 -0.94 18.12
C ARG A 87 7.12 -1.62 17.15
N ILE A 88 8.23 -0.95 16.85
CA ILE A 88 9.27 -1.50 15.96
C ILE A 88 10.09 -2.52 16.77
N PRO A 89 10.22 -3.78 16.32
CA PRO A 89 11.04 -4.78 16.99
C PRO A 89 12.51 -4.36 17.10
N GLU A 90 13.15 -4.65 18.23
CA GLU A 90 14.57 -4.32 18.44
C GLU A 90 15.50 -5.04 17.44
N SER A 91 15.11 -6.23 16.97
CA SER A 91 15.80 -6.99 15.93
C SER A 91 15.85 -6.28 14.57
N TRP A 92 15.05 -5.22 14.37
CA TRP A 92 15.04 -4.41 13.16
C TRP A 92 15.90 -3.15 13.28
N ARG A 93 16.64 -2.97 14.37
CA ARG A 93 17.57 -1.85 14.53
C ARG A 93 18.53 -1.77 13.33
N GLY A 94 18.66 -0.58 12.76
CA GLY A 94 19.49 -0.31 11.58
C GLY A 94 18.86 -0.68 10.24
N LYS A 95 17.67 -1.31 10.23
CA LYS A 95 16.90 -1.56 9.01
C LYS A 95 15.95 -0.39 8.72
N GLN A 96 15.61 -0.18 7.45
CA GLN A 96 14.54 0.73 7.07
C GLN A 96 13.18 0.06 7.30
N VAL A 97 12.29 0.73 8.04
CA VAL A 97 10.98 0.19 8.42
C VAL A 97 9.89 1.10 7.89
N HIS A 98 8.91 0.52 7.21
CA HIS A 98 7.75 1.25 6.68
C HIS A 98 6.48 0.77 7.38
N LEU A 99 5.52 1.70 7.55
CA LEU A 99 4.12 1.36 7.80
C LEU A 99 3.47 1.12 6.44
N ARG A 100 3.01 -0.11 6.19
CA ARG A 100 2.27 -0.45 4.98
C ARG A 100 0.78 -0.28 5.24
N TRP A 101 0.18 0.70 4.57
CA TRP A 101 -1.23 1.07 4.70
C TRP A 101 -1.92 1.01 3.34
N GLU A 102 -2.86 0.08 3.17
CA GLU A 102 -3.69 -0.06 1.96
C GLU A 102 -5.15 0.13 2.35
N SER A 103 -5.85 1.08 1.71
CA SER A 103 -7.25 1.42 1.98
C SER A 103 -7.97 1.88 0.72
N ASP A 104 -9.30 1.80 0.65
CA ASP A 104 -10.09 2.16 -0.54
C ASP A 104 -10.17 3.67 -0.87
N GLY A 105 -9.33 4.51 -0.27
CA GLY A 105 -9.43 5.97 -0.36
C GLY A 105 -8.12 6.71 -0.10
N GLU A 106 -8.24 7.99 0.23
CA GLU A 106 -7.11 8.85 0.60
C GLU A 106 -6.91 8.86 2.12
N ALA A 107 -5.66 8.96 2.57
CA ALA A 107 -5.30 9.01 3.96
C ALA A 107 -4.21 10.07 4.19
N MET A 108 -4.26 10.75 5.34
CA MET A 108 -3.23 11.68 5.81
C MET A 108 -2.66 11.17 7.12
N VAL A 109 -1.36 10.98 7.17
CA VAL A 109 -0.63 10.64 8.40
C VAL A 109 -0.37 11.92 9.17
N TRP A 110 -0.76 11.90 10.43
CA TRP A 110 -0.49 12.95 11.40
C TRP A 110 0.51 12.45 12.45
N ARG A 111 1.50 13.27 12.78
CA ARG A 111 2.45 13.02 13.85
C ARG A 111 2.74 14.34 14.56
N ASP A 112 2.69 14.33 15.89
CA ASP A 112 2.93 15.54 16.71
C ASP A 112 2.09 16.75 16.26
N GLU A 113 0.79 16.50 15.99
CA GLU A 113 -0.18 17.49 15.48
C GLU A 113 0.11 18.03 14.07
N GLN A 114 1.12 17.52 13.38
CA GLN A 114 1.49 17.96 12.03
C GLN A 114 1.14 16.89 10.98
N PRO A 115 0.59 17.29 9.82
CA PRO A 115 0.46 16.39 8.68
C PRO A 115 1.85 16.10 8.11
N VAL A 116 2.22 14.83 8.00
CA VAL A 116 3.56 14.42 7.56
C VAL A 116 3.58 13.68 6.23
N GLN A 117 2.49 13.02 5.84
CA GLN A 117 2.44 12.25 4.60
C GLN A 117 1.00 12.03 4.12
N LEU A 118 0.75 12.27 2.83
CA LEU A 118 -0.48 11.89 2.15
C LEU A 118 -0.29 10.53 1.46
N ALA A 119 -1.29 9.65 1.56
CA ALA A 119 -1.38 8.39 0.83
C ALA A 119 -2.69 8.36 0.02
N CYS A 120 -2.59 8.32 -1.30
CA CYS A 120 -3.75 8.28 -2.20
C CYS A 120 -3.91 6.85 -2.76
N ASN A 121 -4.58 5.99 -2.00
CA ASN A 121 -4.76 4.59 -2.40
C ASN A 121 -5.95 4.41 -3.36
N GLY A 122 -6.91 5.35 -3.37
CA GLY A 122 -7.97 5.47 -4.38
C GLY A 122 -7.83 6.75 -5.21
N LEU A 123 -8.00 6.65 -6.54
CA LEU A 123 -7.76 7.77 -7.47
C LEU A 123 -9.02 8.56 -7.88
N PHE A 124 -10.19 7.91 -7.96
CA PHE A 124 -11.37 8.51 -8.59
C PHE A 124 -12.66 8.31 -7.79
N GLY A 125 -12.95 9.29 -6.91
CA GLY A 125 -14.27 9.54 -6.33
C GLY A 125 -15.04 8.32 -5.82
N ALA A 126 -16.37 8.39 -5.91
CA ALA A 126 -17.27 7.35 -5.40
C ALA A 126 -18.32 6.91 -6.42
N GLY A 127 -18.05 7.03 -7.72
CA GLY A 127 -19.01 6.75 -8.80
C GLY A 127 -19.62 5.34 -8.71
N LYS A 128 -20.95 5.25 -8.86
CA LYS A 128 -21.68 3.97 -8.81
C LYS A 128 -21.60 3.25 -10.17
N GLY A 129 -20.78 2.21 -10.25
CA GLY A 129 -20.66 1.35 -11.43
C GLY A 129 -19.73 1.86 -12.55
N SER A 130 -19.44 3.16 -12.62
CA SER A 130 -18.41 3.72 -13.51
C SER A 130 -17.71 4.93 -12.88
N MET A 131 -16.53 5.30 -13.39
CA MET A 131 -15.74 6.43 -12.87
C MET A 131 -16.44 7.79 -13.04
N ILE A 132 -17.34 7.92 -14.01
CA ILE A 132 -18.05 9.18 -14.31
C ILE A 132 -19.50 9.18 -13.81
N ALA A 133 -19.96 8.08 -13.22
CA ALA A 133 -21.31 7.98 -12.67
C ALA A 133 -21.45 8.86 -11.42
N ALA A 134 -22.71 9.16 -11.07
CA ALA A 134 -23.01 9.83 -9.81
C ALA A 134 -22.41 9.06 -8.62
N PRO A 135 -21.91 9.76 -7.57
CA PRO A 135 -21.40 9.11 -6.38
C PRO A 135 -22.45 8.20 -5.74
N ASP A 136 -22.05 6.98 -5.36
CA ASP A 136 -22.86 6.11 -4.52
C ASP A 136 -22.85 6.67 -3.09
N PRO A 137 -23.98 7.15 -2.54
CA PRO A 137 -24.00 7.73 -1.19
C PRO A 137 -23.74 6.70 -0.10
N ASP A 138 -23.88 5.40 -0.39
CA ASP A 138 -23.81 4.32 0.59
C ASP A 138 -22.51 3.51 0.52
N ARG A 139 -21.57 3.91 -0.36
CA ARG A 139 -20.29 3.21 -0.53
C ARG A 139 -19.57 3.11 0.82
N LYS A 140 -19.14 1.90 1.12
CA LYS A 140 -18.26 1.58 2.25
C LYS A 140 -16.84 1.42 1.76
N TYR A 141 -15.92 1.67 2.68
CA TYR A 141 -14.49 1.62 2.48
C TYR A 141 -13.89 0.68 3.52
N SER A 142 -12.72 0.13 3.22
CA SER A 142 -11.99 -0.73 4.15
C SER A 142 -10.51 -0.37 4.15
N VAL A 143 -9.83 -0.76 5.22
CA VAL A 143 -8.37 -0.86 5.27
C VAL A 143 -8.03 -2.32 5.00
N GLN A 144 -7.37 -2.61 3.88
CA GLN A 144 -7.00 -3.97 3.49
C GLN A 144 -5.66 -4.41 4.07
N LYS A 145 -4.81 -3.45 4.44
CA LYS A 145 -3.51 -3.74 5.03
C LYS A 145 -3.07 -2.64 5.98
N ALA A 146 -2.58 -3.05 7.15
CA ALA A 146 -2.01 -2.18 8.15
C ALA A 146 -0.97 -3.00 8.94
N GLU A 147 0.30 -2.89 8.57
CA GLU A 147 1.39 -3.66 9.18
C GLU A 147 2.71 -2.90 9.10
N LEU A 148 3.66 -3.24 9.98
CA LEU A 148 5.04 -2.80 9.85
C LEU A 148 5.82 -3.79 8.99
N VAL A 149 6.66 -3.28 8.11
CA VAL A 149 7.48 -4.08 7.20
C VAL A 149 8.92 -3.58 7.19
N VAL A 150 9.88 -4.50 7.11
CA VAL A 150 11.25 -4.16 6.74
C VAL A 150 11.28 -3.86 5.25
N PHE A 151 11.61 -2.63 4.90
CA PHE A 151 11.76 -2.20 3.52
C PHE A 151 13.20 -2.41 3.04
N LYS A 152 13.37 -2.93 1.83
CA LYS A 152 14.68 -3.15 1.21
C LYS A 152 14.92 -2.13 0.09
N PRO A 153 15.62 -1.01 0.37
CA PRO A 153 15.81 0.05 -0.61
C PRO A 153 16.58 -0.42 -1.86
N GLU A 154 17.55 -1.32 -1.71
CA GLU A 154 18.33 -1.85 -2.83
C GLU A 154 17.47 -2.69 -3.79
N VAL A 155 16.47 -3.39 -3.24
CA VAL A 155 15.49 -4.13 -4.05
C VAL A 155 14.57 -3.14 -4.78
N ARG A 156 14.18 -2.04 -4.13
CA ARG A 156 13.37 -1.00 -4.79
C ARG A 156 14.12 -0.34 -5.94
N GLU A 157 15.38 0.02 -5.74
CA GLU A 157 16.22 0.62 -6.78
C GLU A 157 16.34 -0.32 -7.99
N LEU A 158 16.73 -1.58 -7.76
CA LEU A 158 16.83 -2.57 -8.84
C LEU A 158 15.48 -2.83 -9.54
N LEU A 159 14.38 -2.83 -8.79
CA LEU A 159 13.04 -3.01 -9.34
C LEU A 159 12.67 -1.84 -10.25
N THR A 160 12.94 -0.61 -9.83
CA THR A 160 12.70 0.59 -10.64
C THR A 160 13.57 0.61 -11.89
N ASP A 161 14.84 0.27 -11.79
CA ASP A 161 15.73 0.16 -12.97
C ASP A 161 15.20 -0.87 -13.98
N LEU A 162 14.76 -2.03 -13.49
CA LEU A 162 14.26 -3.09 -14.36
C LEU A 162 12.88 -2.78 -14.94
N GLU A 163 11.99 -2.13 -14.18
CA GLU A 163 10.71 -1.61 -14.68
C GLU A 163 10.96 -0.64 -15.84
N MET A 164 11.88 0.32 -15.67
CA MET A 164 12.26 1.26 -16.73
C MET A 164 12.81 0.54 -17.97
N LEU A 165 13.72 -0.42 -17.80
CA LEU A 165 14.29 -1.17 -18.91
C LEU A 165 13.24 -2.01 -19.65
N VAL A 166 12.33 -2.67 -18.92
CA VAL A 166 11.25 -3.46 -19.54
C VAL A 166 10.32 -2.55 -20.32
N ASP A 167 9.96 -1.40 -19.78
CA ASP A 167 9.06 -0.44 -20.45
C ASP A 167 9.70 0.22 -21.68
N MET A 168 11.03 0.40 -21.71
CA MET A 168 11.75 0.85 -22.93
C MET A 168 11.68 -0.15 -24.09
N VAL A 169 11.45 -1.43 -23.79
CA VAL A 169 11.48 -2.52 -24.78
C VAL A 169 10.07 -2.99 -25.15
N LYS A 170 9.03 -2.61 -24.39
CA LYS A 170 7.64 -2.86 -24.76
C LYS A 170 7.24 -2.03 -25.97
#